data_AF-A0A254RQ34-F1
#
_entry.id   AF-A0A254RQ34-F1
#
_cell.length_a   1.000
_cell.length_b   1.000
_cell.length_c   1.000
_cell.angle_alpha   90.00
_cell.angle_beta   90.00
_cell.angle_gamma   90.00
#
_symmetry.space_group_name_H-M   'P 1'
#
loop_
_entity.id
_entity.type
_entity.pdbx_description
1 polymer ?
#
loop_
_entity_poly.entity_id
_entity_poly.type
_entity_poly.pdbx_seq_one_letter_code
_entity_poly.pdbx_strand_id
1 'polypeptide(L)'
;MLLEKVSFRRFLCHATATMAFLLAACGGDNGSSSPTEGNGPQPVSVETETSSGLYSQPADEKGSSSISSSSNKVLLISSSSMDSVPSSSSFELPSVKVDSILDSRNGMNYRTVKIGSQTWMAENLNYATETSLCYDHDVVNCAKFGRLYEWPDVDTVCPAGWKLPSKEDFDILLEAVGGAEIAGKMLRSSSGWYREDGLDAVSFTVLPAGDCDDYNGFMDIYDGTSFWTSSDDEFGKVLILGISDYSDVAVWQNGTRSGTWFPIRCLKK
;
A
#
# COMPACT_ATOMS: atom_id res chain seq x y z
N MET A 1 3.55 31.73 22.84
CA MET A 1 2.92 30.71 21.98
C MET A 1 4.03 29.72 21.64
N LEU A 2 4.07 28.61 22.37
CA LEU A 2 5.08 27.57 22.26
C LEU A 2 4.93 26.87 20.91
N LEU A 3 5.97 26.90 20.09
CA LEU A 3 6.15 25.97 18.99
C LEU A 3 6.49 24.62 19.62
N GLU A 4 5.48 23.78 19.83
CA GLU A 4 5.71 22.37 20.12
C GLU A 4 6.43 21.75 18.92
N LYS A 5 7.68 21.35 19.16
CA LYS A 5 8.40 20.44 18.29
C LYS A 5 7.62 19.14 18.25
N VAL A 6 6.91 18.89 17.16
CA VAL A 6 6.42 17.56 16.82
C VAL A 6 7.65 16.69 16.63
N SER A 7 8.06 16.02 17.71
CA SER A 7 9.05 14.97 17.68
C SER A 7 8.40 13.78 16.97
N PHE A 8 8.62 13.65 15.66
CA PHE A 8 8.34 12.39 14.96
C PHE A 8 9.17 11.31 15.65
N ARG A 9 8.53 10.52 16.51
CA ARG A 9 9.13 9.29 16.99
C ARG A 9 9.20 8.38 15.76
N ARG A 10 10.40 8.20 15.21
CA ARG A 10 10.63 7.11 14.25
C ARG A 10 10.39 5.82 15.02
N PHE A 11 9.24 5.19 14.77
CA PHE A 11 8.96 3.88 15.33
C PHE A 11 9.88 2.88 14.62
N LEU A 12 10.54 2.04 15.41
CA LEU A 12 11.31 0.92 14.88
C LEU A 12 10.34 -0.05 14.19
N CYS A 13 10.80 -0.68 13.12
CA CYS A 13 10.02 -1.72 12.41
C CYS A 13 9.67 -2.86 13.35
N HIS A 14 10.65 -3.27 14.15
CA HIS A 14 10.41 -4.12 15.30
C HIS A 14 9.94 -3.27 16.48
N ALA A 15 8.69 -3.48 16.91
CA ALA A 15 8.25 -3.08 18.22
C ALA A 15 8.98 -3.95 19.26
N THR A 16 10.27 -3.67 19.50
CA THR A 16 10.92 -4.19 20.69
C THR A 16 10.20 -3.53 21.86
N ALA A 17 9.37 -4.32 22.54
CA ALA A 17 8.92 -3.99 23.88
C ALA A 17 10.19 -3.89 24.72
N THR A 18 10.81 -2.72 24.73
CA THR A 18 11.76 -2.35 25.76
C THR A 18 10.93 -2.25 27.02
N MET A 19 10.71 -3.41 27.65
CA MET A 19 10.23 -3.52 29.01
C MET A 19 11.25 -2.74 29.82
N ALA A 20 10.91 -1.49 30.14
CA ALA A 20 11.71 -0.67 31.00
C ALA A 20 11.76 -1.38 32.35
N PHE A 21 12.82 -2.15 32.58
CA PHE A 21 13.18 -2.64 33.90
C PHE A 21 13.52 -1.40 34.73
N LEU A 22 12.49 -0.80 35.33
CA LEU A 22 12.65 0.07 36.48
C LEU A 22 13.19 -0.82 37.60
N LEU A 23 14.52 -0.87 37.74
CA LEU A 23 15.15 -1.31 38.97
C LEU A 23 14.77 -0.31 40.06
N ALA A 24 13.65 -0.58 40.72
CA ALA A 24 13.34 0.00 42.02
C ALA A 24 14.33 -0.59 43.03
N ALA A 25 15.45 0.09 43.23
CA ALA A 25 16.33 -0.15 44.35
C ALA A 25 15.66 0.42 45.62
N CYS A 26 15.00 -0.44 46.39
CA CYS A 26 14.76 -0.20 47.81
C CYS A 26 15.20 -1.46 48.56
N GLY A 27 16.33 -1.34 49.28
CA GLY A 27 16.79 -2.35 50.22
C GLY A 27 16.23 -2.13 51.62
N GLY A 28 15.74 -3.23 52.22
CA GLY A 28 15.56 -3.52 53.65
C GLY A 28 14.40 -2.81 54.37
N ASP A 29 13.63 -3.41 55.27
CA ASP A 29 13.63 -4.76 55.87
C ASP A 29 12.26 -5.01 56.56
N ASN A 30 11.86 -6.28 56.59
CA ASN A 30 11.11 -7.00 57.65
C ASN A 30 9.74 -6.52 58.16
N GLY A 31 8.72 -7.37 57.99
CA GLY A 31 7.49 -7.36 58.80
C GLY A 31 6.45 -8.39 58.37
N SER A 32 6.45 -9.57 59.00
CA SER A 32 5.46 -10.63 58.79
C SER A 32 4.15 -10.35 59.53
N SER A 33 3.00 -10.58 58.91
CA SER A 33 1.85 -11.32 59.49
C SER A 33 0.67 -11.40 58.51
N SER A 34 0.17 -12.61 58.30
CA SER A 34 -1.17 -12.93 57.74
C SER A 34 -2.16 -13.14 58.91
N PRO A 35 -3.42 -13.56 58.71
CA PRO A 35 -4.35 -13.47 57.56
C PRO A 35 -5.71 -12.85 57.97
N THR A 36 -6.58 -12.48 57.02
CA THR A 36 -8.04 -12.56 57.23
C THR A 36 -8.79 -12.92 55.95
N GLU A 37 -9.80 -13.76 56.15
CA GLU A 37 -10.67 -14.43 55.20
C GLU A 37 -11.69 -13.50 54.53
N GLY A 38 -12.23 -13.95 53.39
CA GLY A 38 -13.69 -13.94 53.21
C GLY A 38 -14.26 -13.25 51.97
N ASN A 39 -14.87 -14.09 51.12
CA ASN A 39 -16.05 -13.85 50.28
C ASN A 39 -15.88 -13.29 48.85
N GLY A 40 -16.00 -14.20 47.87
CA GLY A 40 -16.78 -13.95 46.65
C GLY A 40 -18.29 -13.87 46.96
N PRO A 41 -19.14 -13.40 46.03
CA PRO A 41 -19.52 -14.26 44.89
C PRO A 41 -19.65 -13.53 43.53
N GLN A 42 -19.72 -14.34 42.47
CA GLN A 42 -20.12 -13.99 41.09
C GLN A 42 -21.63 -13.65 40.98
N PRO A 43 -22.22 -13.57 39.76
CA PRO A 43 -22.15 -12.50 38.76
C PRO A 43 -23.54 -11.84 38.57
N VAL A 44 -23.63 -10.65 37.99
CA VAL A 44 -24.92 -10.03 37.65
C VAL A 44 -25.02 -9.76 36.15
N SER A 45 -26.13 -10.22 35.62
CA SER A 45 -26.58 -10.24 34.22
C SER A 45 -27.60 -9.14 33.92
N VAL A 46 -27.84 -8.92 32.62
CA VAL A 46 -29.01 -8.25 31.96
C VAL A 46 -29.05 -6.71 32.14
N GLU A 47 -29.40 -5.81 31.21
CA GLU A 47 -30.29 -5.77 30.02
C GLU A 47 -29.71 -4.77 28.98
N THR A 48 -29.67 -5.05 27.68
CA THR A 48 -30.70 -4.83 26.63
C THR A 48 -31.53 -3.55 26.76
N GLU A 49 -31.21 -2.53 25.96
CA GLU A 49 -32.14 -1.48 25.57
C GLU A 49 -32.18 -1.45 24.04
N THR A 50 -33.33 -1.89 23.53
CA THR A 50 -33.75 -1.81 22.14
C THR A 50 -34.64 -0.58 22.06
N SER A 51 -34.38 0.37 21.16
CA SER A 51 -35.44 1.30 20.77
C SER A 51 -35.47 1.47 19.25
N SER A 52 -36.58 0.98 18.72
CA SER A 52 -37.05 1.05 17.35
C SER A 52 -37.64 2.42 17.05
N GLY A 53 -37.36 2.95 15.87
CA GLY A 53 -38.07 4.10 15.29
C GLY A 53 -38.15 3.97 13.77
N LEU A 54 -39.09 3.17 13.29
CA LEU A 54 -39.60 3.21 11.91
C LEU A 54 -40.73 4.25 11.85
N TYR A 55 -40.69 5.18 10.89
CA TYR A 55 -41.88 5.57 10.14
C TYR A 55 -41.52 6.22 8.79
N SER A 56 -42.41 5.98 7.84
CA SER A 56 -42.21 5.93 6.39
C SER A 56 -42.42 7.24 5.62
N GLN A 57 -41.88 7.24 4.39
CA GLN A 57 -42.17 8.03 3.17
C GLN A 57 -43.69 8.22 2.84
N PRO A 58 -44.15 9.06 1.85
CA PRO A 58 -43.53 9.31 0.52
C PRO A 58 -43.76 10.64 -0.25
N ALA A 59 -43.00 10.72 -1.37
CA ALA A 59 -43.18 11.28 -2.73
C ALA A 59 -43.94 12.60 -3.02
N ASP A 60 -43.34 13.44 -3.86
CA ASP A 60 -43.87 13.68 -5.22
C ASP A 60 -42.87 14.32 -6.22
N GLU A 61 -43.03 13.91 -7.48
CA GLU A 61 -42.24 14.15 -8.69
C GLU A 61 -42.42 15.53 -9.36
N LYS A 62 -41.40 15.95 -10.15
CA LYS A 62 -41.41 16.12 -11.63
C LYS A 62 -40.16 16.91 -12.04
N GLY A 63 -39.22 16.34 -12.80
CA GLY A 63 -39.25 16.19 -14.27
C GLY A 63 -38.30 17.25 -14.88
N SER A 64 -37.47 17.06 -15.91
CA SER A 64 -37.29 16.01 -16.91
C SER A 64 -35.96 16.27 -17.64
N SER A 65 -35.31 15.19 -18.13
CA SER A 65 -34.45 15.07 -19.34
C SER A 65 -33.23 15.99 -19.51
N SER A 66 -32.05 15.55 -19.98
CA SER A 66 -31.78 14.65 -21.10
C SER A 66 -30.31 14.17 -21.14
N ILE A 67 -30.13 13.04 -21.79
CA ILE A 67 -28.92 12.30 -22.17
C ILE A 67 -27.91 13.18 -22.95
N SER A 68 -26.60 13.07 -22.65
CA SER A 68 -25.58 12.91 -23.71
C SER A 68 -24.22 12.51 -23.12
N SER A 69 -23.65 11.48 -23.75
CA SER A 69 -22.27 11.02 -23.69
C SER A 69 -21.25 12.14 -23.92
N SER A 70 -20.35 12.37 -22.96
CA SER A 70 -19.19 13.24 -23.17
C SER A 70 -18.03 12.42 -23.72
N SER A 71 -17.94 12.40 -25.05
CA SER A 71 -16.73 12.01 -25.77
C SER A 71 -15.61 13.01 -25.47
N ASN A 72 -14.44 12.51 -25.09
CA ASN A 72 -13.20 13.31 -25.01
C ASN A 72 -12.90 13.91 -26.39
N LYS A 73 -13.23 15.18 -26.59
CA LYS A 73 -12.82 15.94 -27.78
C LYS A 73 -11.41 16.47 -27.56
N VAL A 74 -10.45 15.82 -28.18
CA VAL A 74 -9.08 16.33 -28.40
C VAL A 74 -9.17 17.54 -29.31
N LEU A 75 -8.62 18.68 -28.85
CA LEU A 75 -8.50 19.90 -29.64
C LEU A 75 -7.36 19.75 -30.66
N LEU A 76 -7.73 19.73 -31.95
CA LEU A 76 -6.80 19.80 -33.07
C LEU A 76 -6.39 21.27 -33.30
N ILE A 77 -5.11 21.57 -33.13
CA ILE A 77 -4.50 22.80 -33.66
C ILE A 77 -3.99 22.49 -35.06
N SER A 78 -4.51 23.19 -36.06
CA SER A 78 -3.89 23.39 -37.39
C SER A 78 -3.41 24.85 -37.41
N SER A 79 -2.31 25.30 -38.01
CA SER A 79 -1.35 24.83 -39.03
C SER A 79 -0.11 25.75 -38.88
N SER A 80 1.13 25.39 -39.22
CA SER A 80 1.65 25.49 -40.61
C SER A 80 3.08 24.92 -40.76
N SER A 81 3.23 24.06 -41.76
CA SER A 81 4.36 23.88 -42.70
C SER A 81 5.82 23.60 -42.24
N MET A 82 6.24 22.37 -42.56
CA MET A 82 7.54 21.91 -43.08
C MET A 82 8.78 22.01 -42.18
N ASP A 83 9.08 20.91 -41.49
CA ASP A 83 10.25 20.09 -41.83
C ASP A 83 9.99 18.65 -41.41
N SER A 84 10.60 17.70 -42.11
CA SER A 84 10.36 16.26 -41.98
C SER A 84 10.90 15.71 -40.65
N VAL A 85 10.07 15.83 -39.61
CA VAL A 85 10.32 15.17 -38.32
C VAL A 85 10.01 13.68 -38.51
N PRO A 86 10.96 12.76 -38.25
CA PRO A 86 10.65 11.33 -38.28
C PRO A 86 9.54 11.08 -37.27
N SER A 87 8.48 10.43 -37.75
CA SER A 87 7.28 10.08 -36.99
C SER A 87 7.62 9.71 -35.56
N SER A 88 7.36 10.65 -34.64
CA SER A 88 7.19 10.36 -33.22
C SER A 88 6.26 9.15 -33.14
N SER A 89 6.78 8.01 -32.67
CA SER A 89 5.95 6.86 -32.38
C SER A 89 4.97 7.31 -31.31
N SER A 90 3.71 7.50 -31.70
CA SER A 90 2.63 7.71 -30.74
C SER A 90 2.56 6.45 -29.89
N PHE A 91 3.04 6.56 -28.65
CA PHE A 91 2.95 5.48 -27.69
C PHE A 91 1.48 5.32 -27.30
N GLU A 92 0.83 4.27 -27.81
CA GLU A 92 -0.53 3.92 -27.43
C GLU A 92 -0.51 3.10 -26.14
N LEU A 93 -1.19 3.58 -25.11
CA LEU A 93 -1.31 2.84 -23.87
C LEU A 93 -2.11 1.54 -24.07
N PRO A 94 -1.74 0.45 -23.37
CA PRO A 94 -2.46 -0.80 -23.46
C PRO A 94 -3.87 -0.65 -22.93
N SER A 95 -4.83 -1.34 -23.56
CA SER A 95 -6.19 -1.41 -23.05
C SER A 95 -6.20 -2.14 -21.70
N VAL A 96 -6.76 -1.49 -20.68
CA VAL A 96 -6.89 -2.06 -19.33
C VAL A 96 -8.20 -2.84 -19.20
N LYS A 97 -8.14 -4.05 -18.65
CA LYS A 97 -9.35 -4.77 -18.19
C LYS A 97 -9.30 -4.90 -16.68
N VAL A 98 -10.34 -4.39 -16.01
CA VAL A 98 -10.48 -4.43 -14.55
C VAL A 98 -11.39 -5.60 -14.17
N ASP A 99 -10.96 -6.38 -13.18
CA ASP A 99 -11.72 -7.46 -12.54
C ASP A 99 -11.38 -7.46 -11.03
N SER A 100 -11.73 -8.51 -10.29
CA SER A 100 -11.34 -8.66 -8.88
C SER A 100 -11.07 -10.13 -8.49
N ILE A 101 -10.32 -10.32 -7.41
CA ILE A 101 -10.10 -11.61 -6.78
C ILE A 101 -10.36 -11.52 -5.27
N LEU A 102 -11.14 -12.48 -4.77
CA LEU A 102 -11.27 -12.74 -3.34
C LEU A 102 -10.12 -13.61 -2.86
N ASP A 103 -9.29 -13.09 -1.96
CA ASP A 103 -8.35 -13.89 -1.20
C ASP A 103 -9.09 -14.63 -0.08
N SER A 104 -9.35 -15.92 -0.31
CA SER A 104 -10.07 -16.78 0.64
C SER A 104 -9.41 -16.89 2.03
N ARG A 105 -8.13 -16.53 2.17
CA ARG A 105 -7.39 -16.68 3.42
C ARG A 105 -7.74 -15.60 4.44
N ASN A 106 -8.10 -14.39 3.99
CA ASN A 106 -8.43 -13.24 4.84
C ASN A 106 -9.74 -12.54 4.44
N GLY A 107 -10.41 -12.98 3.37
CA GLY A 107 -11.66 -12.37 2.89
C GLY A 107 -11.47 -11.04 2.15
N MET A 108 -10.24 -10.65 1.85
CA MET A 108 -9.95 -9.40 1.14
C MET A 108 -10.26 -9.55 -0.34
N ASN A 109 -10.99 -8.59 -0.91
CA ASN A 109 -11.22 -8.51 -2.35
C ASN A 109 -10.27 -7.50 -2.98
N TYR A 110 -9.37 -7.96 -3.83
CA TYR A 110 -8.40 -7.13 -4.55
C TYR A 110 -8.90 -6.88 -5.96
N ARG A 111 -8.83 -5.64 -6.44
CA ARG A 111 -9.00 -5.38 -7.87
C ARG A 111 -7.81 -5.96 -8.61
N THR A 112 -8.06 -6.38 -9.84
CA THR A 112 -7.03 -6.86 -10.75
C THR A 112 -7.11 -6.10 -12.05
N VAL A 113 -5.96 -5.86 -12.66
CA VAL A 113 -5.83 -5.14 -13.92
C VAL A 113 -4.98 -5.93 -14.90
N LYS A 114 -5.53 -6.14 -16.10
CA LYS A 114 -4.77 -6.71 -17.21
C LYS A 114 -4.08 -5.59 -17.98
N ILE A 115 -2.75 -5.59 -17.97
CA ILE A 115 -1.88 -4.62 -18.66
C ILE A 115 -1.01 -5.43 -19.63
N GLY A 116 -1.24 -5.21 -20.93
CA GLY A 116 -0.64 -6.07 -21.96
C GLY A 116 -0.98 -7.55 -21.75
N SER A 117 0.04 -8.38 -21.57
CA SER A 117 -0.09 -9.82 -21.33
C SER A 117 -0.28 -10.18 -19.85
N GLN A 118 0.06 -9.28 -18.92
CA GLN A 118 0.10 -9.56 -17.49
C GLN A 118 -1.18 -9.15 -16.78
N THR A 119 -1.55 -9.88 -15.73
CA THR A 119 -2.68 -9.52 -14.85
C THR A 119 -2.18 -9.31 -13.43
N TRP A 120 -2.25 -8.07 -12.96
CA TRP A 120 -1.71 -7.61 -11.69
C TRP A 120 -2.81 -7.37 -10.67
N MET A 121 -2.50 -7.50 -9.39
CA MET A 121 -3.29 -6.81 -8.35
C MET A 121 -3.09 -5.30 -8.48
N ALA A 122 -4.17 -4.52 -8.37
CA ALA A 122 -4.08 -3.07 -8.38
C ALA A 122 -3.70 -2.53 -7.00
N GLU A 123 -4.23 -3.11 -5.93
CA GLU A 123 -3.82 -2.80 -4.57
C GLU A 123 -2.57 -3.59 -4.14
N ASN A 124 -1.85 -3.05 -3.17
CA ASN A 124 -0.81 -3.81 -2.47
C ASN A 124 -1.46 -4.93 -1.64
N LEU A 125 -0.73 -6.03 -1.48
CA LEU A 125 -1.19 -7.16 -0.68
C LEU A 125 -1.43 -6.71 0.77
N ASN A 126 -2.51 -7.21 1.35
CA ASN A 126 -2.92 -6.90 2.73
C ASN A 126 -3.29 -8.18 3.49
N TYR A 127 -2.42 -9.18 3.38
CA TYR A 127 -2.49 -10.43 4.12
C TYR A 127 -1.60 -10.35 5.36
N ALA A 128 -2.16 -10.54 6.55
CA ALA A 128 -1.40 -10.46 7.80
C ALA A 128 -0.57 -11.74 8.04
N THR A 129 0.72 -11.56 8.24
CA THR A 129 1.67 -12.56 8.74
C THR A 129 2.17 -12.13 10.12
N GLU A 130 2.96 -12.99 10.78
CA GLU A 130 3.56 -12.69 12.08
C GLU A 130 4.48 -11.46 12.04
N THR A 131 5.22 -11.25 10.95
CA THR A 131 6.21 -10.18 10.82
C THR A 131 5.77 -9.03 9.89
N SER A 132 4.60 -9.12 9.25
CA SER A 132 4.08 -8.04 8.41
C SER A 132 3.71 -6.79 9.20
N LEU A 133 4.02 -5.61 8.66
CA LEU A 133 3.84 -4.32 9.35
C LEU A 133 2.81 -3.44 8.67
N CYS A 134 1.96 -2.81 9.48
CA CYS A 134 1.26 -1.61 9.03
C CYS A 134 2.24 -0.46 9.17
N TYR A 135 2.23 0.49 8.24
CA TYR A 135 3.04 1.69 8.39
C TYR A 135 2.73 2.38 9.72
N ASP A 136 3.75 2.73 10.50
CA ASP A 136 3.65 3.27 11.87
C ASP A 136 2.87 2.40 12.86
N HIS A 137 2.73 1.10 12.57
CA HIS A 137 1.90 0.16 13.33
C HIS A 137 0.41 0.55 13.42
N ASP A 138 -0.08 1.38 12.48
CA ASP A 138 -1.47 1.82 12.44
C ASP A 138 -2.29 0.99 11.43
N VAL A 139 -3.31 0.30 11.92
CA VAL A 139 -4.23 -0.51 11.08
C VAL A 139 -4.93 0.30 9.98
N VAL A 140 -5.11 1.61 10.17
CA VAL A 140 -5.65 2.51 9.14
C VAL A 140 -4.69 2.60 7.96
N ASN A 141 -3.38 2.61 8.20
CA ASN A 141 -2.38 2.60 7.15
C ASN A 141 -2.35 1.26 6.40
N CYS A 142 -2.55 0.14 7.09
CA CYS A 142 -2.75 -1.15 6.42
C CYS A 142 -3.95 -1.15 5.47
N ALA A 143 -5.08 -0.62 5.92
CA ALA A 143 -6.29 -0.54 5.11
C ALA A 143 -6.11 0.35 3.87
N LYS A 144 -5.30 1.39 3.98
CA LYS A 144 -5.04 2.36 2.90
C LYS A 144 -3.94 1.89 1.93
N PHE A 145 -2.81 1.44 2.45
CA PHE A 145 -1.57 1.22 1.69
C PHE A 145 -1.21 -0.25 1.50
N GLY A 146 -1.93 -1.17 2.13
CA GLY A 146 -1.52 -2.55 2.27
C GLY A 146 -0.47 -2.73 3.37
N ARG A 147 0.11 -3.93 3.45
CA ARG A 147 1.12 -4.27 4.45
C ARG A 147 2.52 -4.20 3.85
N LEU A 148 3.49 -3.94 4.72
CA LEU A 148 4.91 -4.12 4.44
C LEU A 148 5.33 -5.51 4.91
N TYR A 149 6.15 -6.21 4.14
CA TYR A 149 6.55 -7.60 4.39
C TYR A 149 8.05 -7.73 4.50
N GLU A 150 8.56 -8.58 5.39
CA GLU A 150 9.97 -8.97 5.39
C GLU A 150 10.19 -10.18 4.47
N TRP A 151 11.43 -10.37 3.99
CA TRP A 151 11.80 -11.44 3.06
C TRP A 151 11.28 -12.85 3.40
N PRO A 152 11.32 -13.34 4.66
CA PRO A 152 10.85 -14.69 4.97
C PRO A 152 9.39 -14.96 4.55
N ASP A 153 8.56 -13.93 4.45
CA ASP A 153 7.16 -14.05 4.04
C ASP A 153 6.96 -14.00 2.52
N VAL A 154 7.85 -13.30 1.79
CA VAL A 154 7.54 -12.82 0.43
C VAL A 154 7.32 -13.94 -0.58
N ASP A 155 7.99 -15.09 -0.40
CA ASP A 155 7.93 -16.23 -1.32
C ASP A 155 6.58 -16.96 -1.31
N THR A 156 5.79 -16.82 -0.23
CA THR A 156 4.57 -17.61 -0.02
C THR A 156 3.32 -16.77 0.24
N VAL A 157 3.48 -15.45 0.40
CA VAL A 157 2.39 -14.60 0.87
C VAL A 157 1.36 -14.27 -0.21
N CYS A 158 1.72 -14.32 -1.50
CA CYS A 158 0.74 -14.18 -2.57
C CYS A 158 -0.25 -15.38 -2.59
N PRO A 159 -1.55 -15.15 -2.86
CA PRO A 159 -2.55 -16.22 -2.83
C PRO A 159 -2.33 -17.24 -3.96
N ALA A 160 -2.97 -18.41 -3.85
CA ALA A 160 -2.87 -19.46 -4.86
C ALA A 160 -3.22 -18.94 -6.26
N GLY A 161 -2.40 -19.28 -7.26
CA GLY A 161 -2.52 -18.75 -8.63
C GLY A 161 -1.82 -17.40 -8.85
N TRP A 162 -1.25 -16.81 -7.80
CA TRP A 162 -0.48 -15.56 -7.85
C TRP A 162 0.95 -15.79 -7.35
N LYS A 163 1.87 -14.91 -7.75
CA LYS A 163 3.29 -14.97 -7.42
C LYS A 163 3.82 -13.59 -7.03
N LEU A 164 4.92 -13.59 -6.28
CA LEU A 164 5.81 -12.45 -6.20
C LEU A 164 6.37 -12.17 -7.61
N PRO A 165 6.33 -10.93 -8.11
CA PRO A 165 6.86 -10.62 -9.44
C PRO A 165 8.38 -10.68 -9.47
N SER A 166 8.95 -11.07 -10.59
CA SER A 166 10.39 -10.95 -10.88
C SER A 166 10.73 -9.56 -11.45
N LYS A 167 12.02 -9.29 -11.63
CA LYS A 167 12.49 -8.12 -12.37
C LYS A 167 11.92 -8.09 -13.79
N GLU A 168 11.95 -9.22 -14.50
CA GLU A 168 11.43 -9.35 -15.87
C GLU A 168 9.92 -9.09 -15.91
N ASP A 169 9.18 -9.54 -14.89
CA ASP A 169 7.76 -9.24 -14.80
C ASP A 169 7.50 -7.73 -14.73
N PHE A 170 8.24 -7.02 -13.87
CA PHE A 170 8.16 -5.56 -13.79
C PHE A 170 8.67 -4.87 -15.06
N ASP A 171 9.77 -5.32 -15.67
CA ASP A 171 10.28 -4.72 -16.91
C ASP A 171 9.22 -4.77 -18.04
N ILE A 172 8.45 -5.85 -18.14
CA ILE A 172 7.31 -5.94 -19.08
C ILE A 172 6.25 -4.88 -18.76
N LEU A 173 5.92 -4.66 -17.48
CA LEU A 173 4.99 -3.62 -17.05
C LEU A 173 5.52 -2.21 -17.39
N LEU A 174 6.79 -1.94 -17.10
CA LEU A 174 7.43 -0.65 -17.36
C LEU A 174 7.44 -0.34 -18.86
N GLU A 175 7.78 -1.32 -19.69
CA GLU A 175 7.73 -1.19 -21.15
C GLU A 175 6.30 -0.93 -21.64
N ALA A 176 5.30 -1.61 -21.07
CA ALA A 176 3.90 -1.43 -21.41
C ALA A 176 3.35 -0.02 -21.09
N VAL A 177 4.05 0.78 -20.27
CA VAL A 177 3.68 2.17 -19.97
C VAL A 177 4.64 3.21 -20.55
N GLY A 178 5.56 2.78 -21.43
CA GLY A 178 6.42 3.69 -22.22
C GLY A 178 7.86 3.77 -21.73
N GLY A 179 8.28 2.79 -20.92
CA GLY A 179 9.64 2.66 -20.42
C GLY A 179 9.83 3.24 -19.02
N ALA A 180 10.92 2.83 -18.38
CA ALA A 180 11.21 3.16 -16.98
C ALA A 180 11.28 4.66 -16.70
N GLU A 181 11.69 5.49 -17.66
CA GLU A 181 11.90 6.93 -17.50
C GLU A 181 10.62 7.73 -17.18
N ILE A 182 9.46 7.22 -17.59
CA ILE A 182 8.15 7.86 -17.32
C ILE A 182 7.21 6.97 -16.52
N ALA A 183 7.59 5.69 -16.31
CA ALA A 183 6.72 4.70 -15.70
C ALA A 183 6.27 5.06 -14.29
N GLY A 184 7.10 5.75 -13.50
CA GLY A 184 6.72 6.26 -12.19
C GLY A 184 5.46 7.12 -12.31
N LYS A 185 5.47 8.16 -13.14
CA LYS A 185 4.30 9.03 -13.36
C LYS A 185 3.09 8.29 -13.91
N MET A 186 3.31 7.35 -14.82
CA MET A 186 2.24 6.59 -15.45
C MET A 186 1.54 5.63 -14.48
N LEU A 187 2.28 5.09 -13.50
CA LEU A 187 1.79 4.07 -12.56
C LEU A 187 1.33 4.62 -11.21
N ARG A 188 1.90 5.75 -10.74
CA ARG A 188 1.48 6.44 -9.51
C ARG A 188 -0.02 6.74 -9.53
N SER A 189 -0.66 6.61 -8.38
CA SER A 189 -2.06 7.02 -8.18
C SER A 189 -2.26 8.50 -8.48
N SER A 190 -3.46 8.86 -8.94
CA SER A 190 -3.82 10.25 -9.28
C SER A 190 -4.06 11.17 -8.08
N SER A 191 -3.74 10.71 -6.87
CA SER A 191 -3.88 11.46 -5.62
C SER A 191 -3.08 10.78 -4.51
N GLY A 192 -2.69 11.57 -3.52
CA GLY A 192 -2.15 11.10 -2.25
C GLY A 192 -0.62 11.17 -2.14
N TRP A 193 0.07 11.69 -3.15
CA TRP A 193 1.51 11.96 -3.09
C TRP A 193 1.78 13.34 -2.50
N TYR A 194 2.93 13.54 -1.87
CA TYR A 194 3.26 14.79 -1.19
C TYR A 194 3.55 15.93 -2.19
N ARG A 195 4.29 15.65 -3.26
CA ARG A 195 4.72 16.65 -4.26
C ARG A 195 3.92 16.61 -5.53
N GLU A 196 3.88 15.45 -6.17
CA GLU A 196 3.28 15.28 -7.48
C GLU A 196 2.60 13.92 -7.59
N ASP A 197 1.29 13.96 -7.83
CA ASP A 197 0.49 12.79 -8.12
C ASP A 197 0.82 12.19 -9.50
N GLY A 198 0.50 10.92 -9.68
CA GLY A 198 0.60 10.25 -10.96
C GLY A 198 -0.60 10.45 -11.87
N LEU A 199 -0.58 9.76 -12.99
CA LEU A 199 -1.68 9.72 -13.95
C LEU A 199 -2.59 8.51 -13.75
N ASP A 200 -2.12 7.49 -13.01
CA ASP A 200 -2.74 6.16 -12.92
C ASP A 200 -3.25 5.65 -14.28
N ALA A 201 -2.40 5.82 -15.31
CA ALA A 201 -2.80 5.75 -16.71
C ALA A 201 -3.30 4.35 -17.14
N VAL A 202 -2.93 3.33 -16.37
CA VAL A 202 -3.29 1.93 -16.61
C VAL A 202 -4.04 1.28 -15.43
N SER A 203 -4.57 2.10 -14.50
CA SER A 203 -5.28 1.63 -13.30
C SER A 203 -4.48 0.67 -12.42
N PHE A 204 -3.16 0.73 -12.51
CA PHE A 204 -2.27 -0.03 -11.63
C PHE A 204 -2.28 0.56 -10.23
N THR A 205 -2.45 1.88 -10.07
CA THR A 205 -2.65 2.58 -8.80
C THR A 205 -1.54 2.33 -7.77
N VAL A 206 -0.32 2.80 -8.04
CA VAL A 206 0.77 2.79 -7.03
C VAL A 206 0.48 3.86 -5.99
N LEU A 207 0.33 3.46 -4.73
CA LEU A 207 0.18 4.38 -3.59
C LEU A 207 1.55 4.59 -2.91
N PRO A 208 1.81 5.77 -2.31
CA PRO A 208 3.05 6.05 -1.60
C PRO A 208 3.04 5.41 -0.21
N ALA A 209 3.20 4.09 -0.19
CA ALA A 209 3.07 3.25 1.00
C ALA A 209 4.28 3.36 1.94
N GLY A 210 5.35 4.05 1.53
CA GLY A 210 6.63 4.05 2.22
C GLY A 210 7.24 2.66 2.31
N ASP A 211 8.18 2.54 3.24
CA ASP A 211 8.85 1.31 3.63
C ASP A 211 9.29 1.37 5.10
N CYS A 212 9.97 0.32 5.55
CA CYS A 212 10.54 0.28 6.89
C CYS A 212 11.88 -0.45 6.85
N ASP A 213 12.89 0.06 7.56
CA ASP A 213 14.12 -0.68 7.84
C ASP A 213 14.55 -0.58 9.32
N ASP A 214 15.35 -1.55 9.79
CA ASP A 214 15.77 -1.62 11.19
C ASP A 214 16.64 -0.44 11.67
N TYR A 215 17.25 0.30 10.75
CA TYR A 215 18.15 1.43 11.05
C TYR A 215 17.39 2.75 11.17
N ASN A 216 16.44 3.00 10.26
CA ASN A 216 15.73 4.25 10.10
C ASN A 216 14.29 4.19 10.60
N GLY A 217 13.72 3.00 10.78
CA GLY A 217 12.30 2.81 11.05
C GLY A 217 11.47 3.02 9.79
N PHE A 218 10.22 3.48 9.98
CA PHE A 218 9.32 3.81 8.88
C PHE A 218 9.76 5.08 8.13
N MET A 219 9.82 5.00 6.81
CA MET A 219 10.29 6.08 5.93
C MET A 219 9.39 6.22 4.68
N ASP A 220 9.54 7.33 3.98
CA ASP A 220 8.99 7.58 2.62
C ASP A 220 7.47 7.46 2.41
N ILE A 221 6.64 7.40 3.46
CA ILE A 221 5.19 7.52 3.27
C ILE A 221 4.84 8.87 2.64
N TYR A 222 3.89 8.88 1.71
CA TYR A 222 3.52 10.03 0.87
C TYR A 222 4.56 10.47 -0.17
N ASP A 223 5.83 10.09 -0.01
CA ASP A 223 6.94 10.45 -0.89
C ASP A 223 7.30 9.34 -1.89
N GLY A 224 7.12 8.08 -1.50
CA GLY A 224 7.69 6.93 -2.19
C GLY A 224 7.11 5.58 -1.79
N THR A 225 7.48 4.58 -2.57
CA THR A 225 7.35 3.17 -2.21
C THR A 225 8.33 2.33 -3.02
N SER A 226 8.74 1.20 -2.46
CA SER A 226 9.54 0.20 -3.16
C SER A 226 8.84 -1.14 -3.14
N PHE A 227 8.93 -1.94 -4.20
CA PHE A 227 8.32 -3.26 -4.26
C PHE A 227 9.36 -4.36 -4.16
N TRP A 228 9.06 -5.40 -3.37
CA TRP A 228 9.81 -6.64 -3.43
C TRP A 228 9.73 -7.27 -4.82
N THR A 229 10.84 -7.87 -5.25
CA THR A 229 10.86 -8.80 -6.39
C THR A 229 11.49 -10.13 -5.99
N SER A 230 11.25 -11.16 -6.81
CA SER A 230 11.90 -12.46 -6.67
C SER A 230 13.27 -12.56 -7.38
N SER A 231 13.81 -11.44 -7.89
CA SER A 231 15.04 -11.43 -8.69
C SER A 231 16.21 -10.88 -7.89
N ASP A 232 17.40 -11.45 -8.16
CA ASP A 232 18.67 -10.96 -7.65
C ASP A 232 19.49 -10.30 -8.78
N ASP A 233 20.39 -9.40 -8.39
CA ASP A 233 21.45 -8.90 -9.26
C ASP A 233 22.53 -9.98 -9.49
N GLU A 234 23.53 -9.65 -10.31
CA GLU A 234 24.65 -10.54 -10.63
C GLU A 234 25.51 -10.93 -9.41
N PHE A 235 25.37 -10.22 -8.29
CA PHE A 235 26.07 -10.47 -7.03
C PHE A 235 25.18 -11.17 -5.98
N GLY A 236 23.95 -11.56 -6.34
CA GLY A 236 23.02 -12.23 -5.44
C GLY A 236 22.30 -11.28 -4.46
N LYS A 237 22.31 -9.97 -4.71
CA LYS A 237 21.51 -9.00 -3.95
C LYS A 237 20.12 -8.91 -4.56
N VAL A 238 19.10 -8.97 -3.71
CA VAL A 238 17.71 -8.80 -4.15
C VAL A 238 17.50 -7.42 -4.80
N LEU A 239 16.79 -7.42 -5.92
CA LEU A 239 16.36 -6.22 -6.61
C LEU A 239 14.99 -5.77 -6.08
N ILE A 240 14.84 -4.47 -5.87
CA ILE A 240 13.58 -3.82 -5.54
C ILE A 240 13.27 -2.75 -6.58
N LEU A 241 11.99 -2.52 -6.85
CA LEU A 241 11.55 -1.46 -7.76
C LEU A 241 11.00 -0.27 -6.96
N GLY A 242 11.70 0.85 -6.97
CA GLY A 242 11.29 2.10 -6.33
C GLY A 242 10.52 3.02 -7.26
N ILE A 243 9.45 3.64 -6.73
CA ILE A 243 8.68 4.70 -7.39
C ILE A 243 8.47 5.81 -6.36
N SER A 244 8.86 7.04 -6.70
CA SER A 244 8.73 8.21 -5.82
C SER A 244 8.09 9.40 -6.54
N ASP A 245 7.72 10.46 -5.81
CA ASP A 245 7.23 11.72 -6.39
C ASP A 245 8.34 12.72 -6.75
N TYR A 246 9.60 12.33 -6.61
CA TYR A 246 10.77 13.16 -6.93
C TYR A 246 11.12 13.11 -8.42
N SER A 247 10.67 12.07 -9.11
CA SER A 247 11.02 11.75 -10.48
C SER A 247 9.90 10.96 -11.14
N ASP A 248 9.79 11.06 -12.46
CA ASP A 248 8.86 10.24 -13.26
C ASP A 248 9.42 8.84 -13.52
N VAL A 249 10.66 8.58 -13.12
CA VAL A 249 11.39 7.34 -13.35
C VAL A 249 11.01 6.27 -12.32
N ALA A 250 10.81 5.03 -12.77
CA ALA A 250 10.81 3.84 -11.93
C ALA A 250 12.25 3.30 -11.80
N VAL A 251 12.76 3.20 -10.57
CA VAL A 251 14.20 3.00 -10.31
C VAL A 251 14.46 1.62 -9.71
N TRP A 252 15.35 0.86 -10.36
CA TRP A 252 15.88 -0.38 -9.80
C TRP A 252 16.93 -0.09 -8.73
N GLN A 253 16.81 -0.74 -7.57
CA GLN A 253 17.73 -0.61 -6.45
C GLN A 253 18.05 -1.97 -5.85
N ASN A 254 19.13 -2.03 -5.08
CA ASN A 254 19.49 -3.22 -4.33
C ASN A 254 18.89 -3.15 -2.93
N GLY A 255 18.05 -4.12 -2.57
CA GLY A 255 17.52 -4.29 -1.24
C GLY A 255 18.36 -5.24 -0.37
N THR A 256 17.93 -5.43 0.87
CA THR A 256 18.52 -6.41 1.80
C THR A 256 17.44 -7.32 2.36
N ARG A 257 17.61 -8.63 2.25
CA ARG A 257 16.62 -9.64 2.70
C ARG A 257 16.36 -9.67 4.22
N SER A 258 17.16 -8.97 5.01
CA SER A 258 17.02 -8.90 6.47
C SER A 258 16.78 -7.47 6.88
N GLY A 259 15.87 -7.26 7.83
CA GLY A 259 15.67 -5.95 8.47
C GLY A 259 15.13 -4.87 7.54
N THR A 260 14.41 -5.26 6.48
CA THR A 260 13.67 -4.33 5.61
C THR A 260 12.29 -4.88 5.28
N TRP A 261 11.32 -3.97 5.14
CA TRP A 261 9.96 -4.28 4.78
C TRP A 261 9.49 -3.41 3.62
N PHE A 262 9.07 -4.08 2.55
CA PHE A 262 8.49 -3.45 1.37
C PHE A 262 7.10 -4.02 1.10
N PRO A 263 6.17 -3.26 0.50
CA PRO A 263 4.93 -3.81 -0.01
C PRO A 263 5.18 -4.84 -1.12
N ILE A 264 4.18 -5.72 -1.28
CA ILE A 264 4.13 -6.70 -2.37
C ILE A 264 2.93 -6.40 -3.24
N ARG A 265 3.12 -6.52 -4.55
CA ARG A 265 2.06 -6.43 -5.55
C ARG A 265 2.05 -7.69 -6.38
N CYS A 266 1.15 -8.61 -6.04
CA CYS A 266 1.15 -9.94 -6.64
C CYS A 266 0.78 -9.91 -8.12
N LEU A 267 1.41 -10.80 -8.89
CA LEU A 267 1.15 -11.02 -10.30
C LEU A 267 0.52 -12.40 -10.52
N LYS A 268 -0.44 -12.52 -11.44
CA LYS A 268 -1.05 -13.80 -11.78
C LYS A 268 -0.03 -14.70 -12.50
N LYS A 269 0.02 -15.98 -12.11
CA LYS A 269 0.89 -17.00 -12.73
C LYS A 269 0.49 -17.33 -14.17
#